data_AF-A0A1B1YA43-F1
#
_entry.id   AF-A0A1B1YA43-F1
#
_cell.length_a   1.000
_cell.length_b   1.000
_cell.length_c   1.000
_cell.angle_alpha   90.00
_cell.angle_beta   90.00
_cell.angle_gamma   90.00
#
_symmetry.space_group_name_H-M   'P 1'
#
loop_
_entity.id
_entity.type
_entity.pdbx_description
1 polymer ?
#
loop_
_entity_poly.entity_id
_entity_poly.type
_entity_poly.pdbx_seq_one_letter_code
_entity_poly.pdbx_strand_id
1 'polypeptide(L)'
;MEEISLREILEVIWKGKWLIALITIVAVLLTGIGTYIMLPNSQHVVAIININYPGIEQGLNPDGTQFDILQLKSPYVIEKALEELALTNSGLKLDEIRRNIDITPIVPDDVSQRAETILKQGQEFVYYPSEYKITYKINKAFSYSQGIQLLEEIISQYKKYFYMLYSDVKTVENTISNVDLSNYDYPDIVEIINKQVESVQELLESKAEEGSGFRSSNTGYTFTDLSRSYDVLKNVDITKLESLVNTNTLTKDRERLIEDYEYRVKRMELEMAKKSSEAEEARKLMDQYKKEDYVLLPDALGGQIKTENTSSYYSTLAEMAITASVEAANLQHEIEYYRNEIERLKSVPTINNAKLMEEADNLIETIKSKMSDLVTKTNDTLEDYYLYKYENNIRQIAPAEIETGINILMNLAIAFVAGIMIGIFAVLLRYYWKSTENEKISNH
;
A
#
# COMPACT_ATOMS: atom_id res chain seq x y z
N MET A 1 -59.83 47.84 -24.41
CA MET A 1 -58.37 47.61 -24.38
C MET A 1 -57.90 47.76 -25.81
N GLU A 2 -57.19 48.84 -26.13
CA GLU A 2 -56.48 48.92 -27.42
C GLU A 2 -55.43 47.79 -27.42
N GLU A 3 -55.47 46.94 -28.44
CA GLU A 3 -54.43 45.94 -28.65
C GLU A 3 -53.15 46.67 -29.07
N ILE A 4 -52.14 46.64 -28.20
CA ILE A 4 -50.82 47.19 -28.52
C ILE A 4 -50.27 46.40 -29.71
N SER A 5 -50.06 47.07 -30.84
CA SER A 5 -49.55 46.40 -32.03
C SER A 5 -48.09 45.97 -31.83
N LEU A 6 -47.70 44.83 -32.41
CA LEU A 6 -46.33 44.30 -32.33
C LEU A 6 -45.28 45.31 -32.83
N ARG A 7 -45.68 46.13 -33.80
CA ARG A 7 -44.87 47.23 -34.34
C ARG A 7 -44.62 48.33 -33.30
N GLU A 8 -45.63 48.68 -32.52
CA GLU A 8 -45.53 49.72 -31.51
C GLU A 8 -44.60 49.31 -30.36
N ILE A 9 -44.67 48.04 -29.93
CA ILE A 9 -43.73 47.46 -28.96
C ILE A 9 -42.29 47.55 -29.48
N LEU A 10 -42.05 47.19 -30.75
CA LEU A 10 -40.73 47.27 -31.36
C LEU A 10 -40.21 48.72 -31.47
N GLU A 11 -41.06 49.67 -31.83
CA GLU A 11 -40.70 51.10 -31.89
C GLU A 11 -40.34 51.66 -30.50
N VAL A 12 -41.09 51.26 -29.46
CA VAL A 12 -40.82 51.63 -28.07
C VAL A 12 -39.46 51.10 -27.61
N ILE A 13 -39.17 49.82 -27.88
CA ILE A 13 -37.88 49.19 -27.59
C ILE A 13 -36.75 49.91 -28.33
N TRP A 14 -36.94 50.21 -29.62
CA TRP A 14 -35.93 50.90 -30.44
C TRP A 14 -35.63 52.32 -29.94
N LYS A 15 -36.65 53.07 -29.51
CA LYS A 15 -36.48 54.39 -28.88
C LYS A 15 -35.75 54.29 -27.54
N GLY A 16 -35.92 53.17 -26.82
CA GLY A 16 -35.26 52.88 -25.55
C GLY A 16 -33.86 52.28 -25.63
N LYS A 17 -33.30 52.05 -26.83
CA LYS A 17 -32.03 51.31 -27.04
C LYS A 17 -30.84 51.78 -26.18
N TRP A 18 -30.73 53.08 -25.93
CA TRP A 18 -29.67 53.63 -25.07
C TRP A 18 -29.86 53.30 -23.59
N LEU A 19 -31.12 53.23 -23.11
CA LEU A 19 -31.43 52.80 -21.75
C LEU A 19 -31.14 51.30 -21.59
N ILE A 20 -31.50 50.49 -22.59
CA ILE A 20 -31.19 49.05 -22.61
C ILE A 20 -29.67 48.83 -22.61
N ALA A 21 -28.94 49.55 -23.45
CA ALA A 21 -27.48 49.50 -23.50
C ALA A 21 -26.84 49.89 -22.15
N LEU A 22 -27.31 50.98 -21.52
CA LEU A 22 -26.83 51.42 -20.21
C LEU A 22 -27.06 50.34 -19.13
N ILE A 23 -28.28 49.80 -19.03
CA ILE A 23 -28.63 48.77 -18.04
C ILE A 23 -27.77 47.51 -18.28
N THR A 24 -27.58 47.13 -19.54
CA THR A 24 -26.76 45.97 -19.91
C THR A 24 -25.29 46.19 -19.52
N ILE A 25 -24.72 47.37 -19.80
CA ILE A 25 -23.35 47.72 -19.40
C ILE A 25 -23.20 47.67 -17.88
N VAL A 26 -24.16 48.24 -17.13
CA VAL A 26 -24.15 48.23 -15.67
C VAL A 26 -24.24 46.79 -15.13
N ALA A 27 -25.11 45.95 -15.69
CA ALA A 27 -25.23 44.55 -15.30
C ALA A 27 -23.92 43.78 -15.52
N VAL A 28 -23.30 43.93 -16.70
CA VAL A 28 -22.01 43.28 -17.01
C VAL A 28 -20.89 43.79 -16.10
N LEU A 29 -20.81 45.09 -15.82
CA LEU A 29 -19.82 45.66 -14.90
C LEU A 29 -19.99 45.15 -13.46
N LEU A 30 -21.22 45.15 -12.94
CA LEU A 30 -21.51 44.65 -11.60
C LEU A 30 -21.21 43.16 -11.47
N THR A 31 -21.59 42.35 -12.46
CA THR A 31 -21.25 40.92 -12.48
C THR A 31 -19.74 40.70 -12.63
N GLY A 32 -19.05 41.52 -13.42
CA GLY A 32 -17.60 41.46 -13.56
C GLY A 32 -16.87 41.73 -12.24
N ILE A 33 -17.26 42.80 -11.54
CA ILE A 33 -16.72 43.14 -10.21
C ILE A 33 -17.07 42.05 -9.19
N GLY A 34 -18.32 41.59 -9.16
CA GLY A 34 -18.75 40.51 -8.26
C GLY A 34 -17.99 39.21 -8.50
N THR A 35 -17.78 38.84 -9.77
CA THR A 35 -17.01 37.66 -10.17
C THR A 35 -15.55 37.79 -9.74
N TYR A 36 -14.92 38.95 -9.95
CA TYR A 36 -13.54 39.21 -9.52
C TYR A 36 -13.38 39.08 -8.00
N ILE A 37 -14.33 39.57 -7.21
CA ILE A 37 -14.32 39.47 -5.74
C ILE A 37 -14.52 38.02 -5.28
N MET A 38 -15.36 37.24 -5.99
CA MET A 38 -15.63 35.84 -5.65
C MET A 38 -14.54 34.87 -6.10
N LEU A 39 -13.72 35.26 -7.08
CA LEU A 39 -12.74 34.39 -7.73
C LEU A 39 -11.79 33.70 -6.74
N PRO A 40 -11.17 34.40 -5.77
CA PRO A 40 -10.28 33.75 -4.80
C PRO A 40 -10.96 32.67 -3.94
N ASN A 41 -12.24 32.85 -3.59
CA ASN A 41 -12.98 31.88 -2.78
C ASN A 41 -13.44 30.65 -3.58
N SER A 42 -13.35 30.70 -4.92
CA SER A 42 -13.75 29.64 -5.84
C SER A 42 -12.59 28.81 -6.38
N GLN A 43 -11.36 29.16 -5.99
CA GLN A 43 -10.16 28.45 -6.41
C GLN A 43 -9.91 27.28 -5.47
N HIS A 44 -9.67 26.12 -6.07
CA HIS A 44 -9.35 24.89 -5.37
C HIS A 44 -8.11 24.27 -6.00
N VAL A 45 -7.34 23.52 -5.21
CA VAL A 45 -6.25 22.71 -5.75
C VAL A 45 -6.81 21.35 -6.08
N VAL A 46 -6.50 20.86 -7.26
CA VAL A 46 -7.01 19.60 -7.78
C VAL A 46 -5.86 18.75 -8.25
N ALA A 47 -5.86 17.48 -7.84
CA ALA A 47 -4.98 16.44 -8.38
C ALA A 47 -5.81 15.23 -8.79
N ILE A 48 -5.31 14.44 -9.74
CA ILE A 48 -5.94 13.17 -10.12
C ILE A 48 -4.98 12.03 -9.83
N ILE A 49 -5.48 11.05 -9.08
CA ILE A 49 -4.75 9.82 -8.79
C ILE A 49 -5.45 8.62 -9.44
N ASN A 50 -4.65 7.64 -9.83
CA ASN A 50 -5.06 6.34 -10.33
C ASN A 50 -4.47 5.26 -9.41
N ILE A 51 -5.28 4.26 -9.09
CA ILE A 51 -4.93 3.15 -8.21
C ILE A 51 -4.88 1.89 -9.06
N ASN A 52 -3.73 1.24 -9.10
CA ASN A 52 -3.47 0.15 -10.02
C ASN A 52 -2.71 -0.99 -9.35
N TYR A 53 -3.46 -1.95 -8.82
CA TYR A 53 -2.93 -3.21 -8.30
C TYR A 53 -4.01 -4.29 -8.38
N PRO A 54 -3.63 -5.59 -8.38
CA PRO A 54 -4.60 -6.68 -8.41
C PRO A 54 -5.56 -6.63 -7.22
N GLY A 55 -6.87 -6.64 -7.48
CA GLY A 55 -7.91 -6.60 -6.45
C GLY A 55 -8.66 -5.27 -6.36
N ILE A 56 -8.08 -4.16 -6.87
CA ILE A 56 -8.77 -2.85 -6.87
C ILE A 56 -10.06 -2.88 -7.68
N GLU A 57 -10.11 -3.69 -8.75
CA GLU A 57 -11.29 -3.89 -9.60
C GLU A 57 -12.45 -4.57 -8.86
N GLN A 58 -12.17 -5.19 -7.71
CA GLN A 58 -13.13 -5.81 -6.80
C GLN A 58 -13.38 -4.95 -5.55
N GLY A 59 -12.77 -3.77 -5.47
CA GLY A 59 -12.84 -2.90 -4.29
C GLY A 59 -12.06 -3.44 -3.09
N LEU A 60 -11.02 -4.24 -3.33
CA LEU A 60 -10.18 -4.84 -2.30
C LEU A 60 -8.78 -4.25 -2.31
N ASN A 61 -8.15 -4.19 -1.15
CA ASN A 61 -6.73 -3.95 -0.95
C ASN A 61 -5.91 -5.20 -1.31
N PRO A 62 -4.56 -5.10 -1.42
CA PRO A 62 -3.70 -6.23 -1.73
C PRO A 62 -3.78 -7.39 -0.72
N ASP A 63 -4.15 -7.11 0.53
CA ASP A 63 -4.34 -8.11 1.60
C ASP A 63 -5.76 -8.72 1.60
N GLY A 64 -6.63 -8.34 0.65
CA GLY A 64 -8.01 -8.80 0.54
C GLY A 64 -9.00 -8.06 1.44
N THR A 65 -8.58 -7.08 2.23
CA THR A 65 -9.50 -6.21 2.99
C THR A 65 -10.19 -5.20 2.07
N GLN A 66 -11.25 -4.53 2.52
CA GLN A 66 -11.98 -3.56 1.69
C GLN A 66 -11.16 -2.28 1.46
N PHE A 67 -11.04 -1.87 0.21
CA PHE A 67 -10.38 -0.62 -0.16
C PHE A 67 -11.18 0.60 0.31
N ASP A 68 -10.49 1.55 0.96
CA ASP A 68 -11.07 2.82 1.40
C ASP A 68 -10.16 4.00 1.04
N ILE A 69 -10.57 4.76 0.03
CA ILE A 69 -9.85 5.98 -0.41
C ILE A 69 -9.82 7.06 0.69
N LEU A 70 -10.73 7.02 1.66
CA LEU A 70 -10.74 7.97 2.77
C LEU A 70 -9.51 7.83 3.68
N GLN A 71 -8.73 6.76 3.56
CA GLN A 71 -7.41 6.66 4.20
C GLN A 71 -6.44 7.78 3.77
N LEU A 72 -6.61 8.38 2.58
CA LEU A 72 -5.84 9.55 2.13
C LEU A 72 -6.01 10.75 3.07
N LYS A 73 -7.18 10.89 3.72
CA LYS A 73 -7.46 11.93 4.73
C LYS A 73 -7.30 11.43 6.17
N SER A 74 -6.60 10.31 6.38
CA SER A 74 -6.34 9.80 7.73
C SER A 74 -5.46 10.78 8.53
N PRO A 75 -5.61 10.86 9.86
CA PRO A 75 -4.77 11.73 10.68
C PRO A 75 -3.27 11.49 10.45
N TYR A 76 -2.85 10.22 10.39
CA TYR A 76 -1.46 9.84 10.14
C TYR A 76 -0.87 10.46 8.86
N VAL A 77 -1.58 10.34 7.72
CA VAL A 77 -1.12 10.88 6.43
C VAL A 77 -1.00 12.41 6.49
N ILE A 78 -2.00 13.10 7.06
CA ILE A 78 -2.00 14.56 7.14
C ILE A 78 -0.92 15.07 8.12
N GLU A 79 -0.73 14.41 9.26
CA GLU A 79 0.33 14.76 10.22
C GLU A 79 1.71 14.65 9.58
N LYS A 80 1.99 13.53 8.90
CA LYS A 80 3.26 13.32 8.21
C LYS A 80 3.51 14.37 7.13
N ALA A 81 2.49 14.75 6.37
CA ALA A 81 2.62 15.80 5.36
C ALA A 81 2.92 17.18 5.98
N LEU A 82 2.30 17.51 7.12
CA LEU A 82 2.58 18.75 7.84
C LEU A 82 3.98 18.77 8.45
N GLU A 83 4.44 17.63 8.98
CA GLU A 83 5.80 17.46 9.52
C GLU A 83 6.85 17.68 8.42
N GLU A 84 6.69 17.01 7.27
CA GLU A 84 7.62 17.11 6.14
C GLU A 84 7.75 18.54 5.61
N LEU A 85 6.63 19.26 5.53
CA LEU A 85 6.62 20.66 5.08
C LEU A 85 6.97 21.66 6.19
N ALA A 86 7.27 21.21 7.40
CA ALA A 86 7.49 22.05 8.59
C ALA A 86 6.32 23.02 8.89
N LEU A 87 5.08 22.60 8.61
CA LEU A 87 3.85 23.37 8.76
C LEU A 87 3.10 23.08 10.07
N THR A 88 3.63 22.24 10.96
CA THR A 88 3.00 21.84 12.23
C THR A 88 2.63 23.03 13.14
N ASN A 89 3.41 24.11 13.09
CA ASN A 89 3.20 25.32 13.90
C ASN A 89 2.54 26.48 13.13
N SER A 90 2.03 26.22 11.91
CA SER A 90 1.41 27.26 11.06
C SER A 90 0.05 27.77 11.57
N GLY A 91 -0.44 27.25 12.70
CA GLY A 91 -1.78 27.55 13.24
C GLY A 91 -2.89 26.71 12.61
N LEU A 92 -2.55 25.82 11.67
CA LEU A 92 -3.50 24.91 11.05
C LEU A 92 -3.89 23.78 11.99
N LYS A 93 -5.19 23.51 12.03
CA LYS A 93 -5.71 22.32 12.70
C LYS A 93 -5.86 21.21 11.68
N LEU A 94 -5.34 20.03 12.02
CA LEU A 94 -5.48 18.81 11.24
C LEU A 94 -6.91 18.57 10.74
N ASP A 95 -7.89 18.74 11.62
CA ASP A 95 -9.31 18.54 11.27
C ASP A 95 -9.82 19.54 10.22
N GLU A 96 -9.24 20.74 10.15
CA GLU A 96 -9.61 21.72 9.13
C GLU A 96 -9.11 21.30 7.75
N ILE A 97 -7.87 20.82 7.66
CA ILE A 97 -7.31 20.28 6.42
C ILE A 97 -8.15 19.09 5.93
N ARG A 98 -8.47 18.15 6.82
CA ARG A 98 -9.27 16.96 6.49
C ARG A 98 -10.66 17.29 5.96
N ARG A 99 -11.33 18.31 6.51
CA ARG A 99 -12.65 18.77 6.04
C ARG A 99 -12.59 19.51 4.70
N ASN A 100 -11.43 20.07 4.37
CA ASN A 100 -11.23 20.81 3.14
C ASN A 100 -10.77 19.92 1.97
N ILE A 101 -10.56 18.62 2.21
CA ILE A 101 -10.25 17.63 1.17
C ILE A 101 -11.53 16.91 0.79
N ASP A 102 -11.97 17.11 -0.44
CA ASP A 102 -13.03 16.36 -1.09
C ASP A 102 -12.43 15.34 -2.04
N ILE A 103 -12.94 14.10 -2.00
CA ILE A 103 -12.49 13.00 -2.85
C ILE A 103 -13.67 12.51 -3.66
N THR A 104 -13.54 12.57 -4.98
CA THR A 104 -14.61 12.18 -5.91
C THR A 104 -14.12 11.10 -6.87
N PRO A 105 -14.81 9.96 -7.00
CA PRO A 105 -14.44 8.94 -7.96
C PRO A 105 -14.66 9.44 -9.38
N ILE A 106 -13.76 9.08 -10.28
CA ILE A 106 -13.89 9.30 -11.72
C ILE A 106 -14.48 8.03 -12.32
N VAL A 107 -15.63 8.17 -12.98
CA VAL A 107 -16.32 7.07 -13.66
C VAL A 107 -16.15 7.25 -15.17
N PRO A 108 -15.47 6.32 -15.86
CA PRO A 108 -15.36 6.36 -17.31
C PRO A 108 -16.73 6.34 -18.03
N ASP A 109 -16.79 6.97 -19.21
CA ASP A 109 -18.03 7.09 -19.99
C ASP A 109 -18.59 5.72 -20.43
N ASP A 110 -17.72 4.77 -20.77
CA ASP A 110 -18.09 3.41 -21.16
C ASP A 110 -18.72 2.64 -19.99
N VAL A 111 -18.19 2.81 -18.79
CA VAL A 111 -18.77 2.26 -17.55
C VAL A 111 -20.15 2.87 -17.30
N SER A 112 -20.31 4.18 -17.47
CA SER A 112 -21.59 4.88 -17.29
C SER A 112 -22.67 4.40 -18.27
N GLN A 113 -22.32 4.22 -19.55
CA GLN A 113 -23.25 3.71 -20.57
C GLN A 113 -23.63 2.24 -20.32
N ARG A 114 -22.66 1.42 -19.90
CA ARG A 114 -22.90 0.02 -19.53
C ARG A 114 -23.81 -0.08 -18.31
N ALA A 115 -23.57 0.74 -17.29
CA ALA A 115 -24.42 0.82 -16.10
C ALA A 115 -25.86 1.18 -16.48
N GLU A 116 -26.06 2.20 -17.32
CA GLU A 116 -27.40 2.61 -17.77
C GLU A 116 -28.14 1.47 -18.50
N THR A 117 -27.42 0.70 -19.34
CA THR A 117 -27.99 -0.42 -20.08
C THR A 117 -28.43 -1.56 -19.15
N ILE A 118 -27.59 -1.94 -18.19
CA ILE A 118 -27.85 -3.03 -17.22
C ILE A 118 -29.00 -2.65 -16.28
N LEU A 119 -29.01 -1.40 -15.78
CA LEU A 119 -30.07 -0.89 -14.91
C LEU A 119 -31.42 -0.83 -15.63
N LYS A 120 -31.46 -0.44 -16.91
CA LYS A 120 -32.69 -0.49 -17.74
C LYS A 120 -33.24 -1.90 -17.93
N GLN A 121 -32.40 -2.92 -17.83
CA GLN A 121 -32.79 -4.33 -17.90
C GLN A 121 -33.25 -4.90 -16.54
N GLY A 122 -33.29 -4.06 -15.49
CA GLY A 122 -33.68 -4.47 -14.14
C GLY A 122 -32.62 -5.28 -13.40
N GLN A 123 -31.36 -5.23 -13.86
CA GLN A 123 -30.22 -5.89 -13.22
C GLN A 123 -29.43 -4.91 -12.36
N GLU A 124 -28.80 -5.42 -11.30
CA GLU A 124 -27.90 -4.64 -10.45
C GLU A 124 -26.52 -4.46 -11.11
N PHE A 125 -25.92 -3.29 -10.92
CA PHE A 125 -24.58 -2.98 -11.41
C PHE A 125 -23.73 -2.41 -10.27
N VAL A 126 -22.59 -3.03 -10.01
CA VAL A 126 -21.62 -2.60 -9.00
C VAL A 126 -20.34 -2.19 -9.72
N TYR A 127 -19.82 -1.01 -9.39
CA TYR A 127 -18.57 -0.48 -9.92
C TYR A 127 -17.66 -0.03 -8.79
N TYR A 128 -16.41 -0.47 -8.84
CA TYR A 128 -15.36 -0.06 -7.92
C TYR A 128 -14.40 0.89 -8.65
N PRO A 129 -14.40 2.19 -8.30
CA PRO A 129 -13.56 3.16 -8.96
C PRO A 129 -12.08 2.98 -8.59
N SER A 130 -11.20 3.12 -9.58
CA SER A 130 -9.75 3.14 -9.42
C SER A 130 -9.14 4.53 -9.65
N GLU A 131 -9.90 5.48 -10.22
CA GLU A 131 -9.48 6.85 -10.44
C GLU A 131 -10.24 7.83 -9.55
N TYR A 132 -9.52 8.78 -8.97
CA TYR A 132 -10.08 9.74 -8.02
C TYR A 132 -9.54 11.14 -8.28
N LYS A 133 -10.47 12.10 -8.33
CA LYS A 133 -10.17 13.54 -8.28
C LYS A 133 -10.12 13.96 -6.82
N ILE A 134 -8.95 14.44 -6.38
CA ILE A 134 -8.71 14.96 -5.04
C ILE A 134 -8.75 16.48 -5.10
N THR A 135 -9.67 17.09 -4.37
CA THR A 135 -9.88 18.55 -4.36
C THR A 135 -9.58 19.09 -2.97
N TYR A 136 -8.64 20.03 -2.87
CA TYR A 136 -8.33 20.74 -1.65
C TYR A 136 -8.81 22.19 -1.71
N LYS A 137 -9.71 22.56 -0.79
CA LYS A 137 -10.17 23.93 -0.57
C LYS A 137 -9.14 24.66 0.29
N ILE A 138 -8.37 25.54 -0.34
CA ILE A 138 -7.25 26.20 0.33
C ILE A 138 -7.75 27.02 1.52
N ASN A 139 -7.09 26.84 2.66
CA ASN A 139 -7.30 27.67 3.83
C ASN A 139 -6.85 29.10 3.53
N LYS A 140 -7.60 30.12 3.99
CA LYS A 140 -7.19 31.54 3.87
C LYS A 140 -5.80 31.82 4.46
N ALA A 141 -5.31 30.98 5.36
CA ALA A 141 -3.96 31.05 5.91
C ALA A 141 -2.85 30.67 4.91
N PHE A 142 -3.18 30.05 3.78
CA PHE A 142 -2.23 29.55 2.78
C PHE A 142 -2.29 30.33 1.47
N SER A 143 -1.12 30.49 0.85
CA SER A 143 -1.03 30.80 -0.58
C SER A 143 -1.46 29.60 -1.43
N TYR A 144 -1.77 29.86 -2.69
CA TYR A 144 -2.04 28.78 -3.65
C TYR A 144 -0.86 27.81 -3.80
N SER A 145 0.38 28.32 -3.79
CA SER A 145 1.57 27.48 -3.86
C SER A 145 1.73 26.57 -2.65
N GLN A 146 1.39 27.06 -1.45
CA GLN A 146 1.37 26.23 -0.23
C GLN A 146 0.25 25.19 -0.28
N GLY A 147 -0.91 25.55 -0.86
CA GLY A 147 -2.00 24.60 -1.10
C GLY A 147 -1.62 23.47 -2.05
N ILE A 148 -0.89 23.79 -3.14
CA ILE A 148 -0.34 22.82 -4.08
C ILE A 148 0.65 21.90 -3.36
N GLN A 149 1.66 22.47 -2.69
CA GLN A 149 2.67 21.69 -1.97
C GLN A 149 2.05 20.78 -0.91
N LEU A 150 1.06 21.28 -0.16
CA LEU A 150 0.36 20.46 0.83
C LEU A 150 -0.39 19.29 0.18
N LEU A 151 -1.13 19.52 -0.91
CA LEU A 151 -1.86 18.43 -1.57
C LEU A 151 -0.90 17.39 -2.17
N GLU A 152 0.18 17.84 -2.81
CA GLU A 152 1.23 16.96 -3.32
C GLU A 152 1.83 16.11 -2.22
N GLU A 153 2.17 16.72 -1.09
CA GLU A 153 2.77 16.00 0.03
C GLU A 153 1.78 15.03 0.69
N ILE A 154 0.49 15.39 0.81
CA ILE A 154 -0.54 14.47 1.30
C ILE A 154 -0.64 13.23 0.39
N ILE A 155 -0.64 13.42 -0.92
CA ILE A 155 -0.66 12.31 -1.88
C ILE A 155 0.63 11.47 -1.74
N SER A 156 1.79 12.10 -1.61
CA SER A 156 3.08 11.44 -1.35
C SER A 156 3.05 10.58 -0.08
N GLN A 157 2.58 11.13 1.04
CA GLN A 157 2.46 10.43 2.32
C GLN A 157 1.38 9.35 2.29
N TYR A 158 0.31 9.52 1.53
CA TYR A 158 -0.67 8.46 1.31
C TYR A 158 -0.07 7.26 0.56
N LYS A 159 0.76 7.51 -0.47
CA LYS A 159 1.51 6.43 -1.15
C LYS A 159 2.41 5.67 -0.17
N LYS A 160 3.16 6.39 0.67
CA LYS A 160 4.01 5.80 1.72
C LYS A 160 3.19 5.02 2.75
N TYR A 161 2.05 5.55 3.18
CA TYR A 161 1.17 4.88 4.13
C TYR A 161 0.57 3.60 3.56
N PHE A 162 0.06 3.65 2.33
CA PHE A 162 -0.44 2.48 1.60
C PHE A 162 0.66 1.42 1.43
N TYR A 163 1.87 1.86 1.09
CA TYR A 163 3.06 1.02 1.10
C TYR A 163 3.24 0.30 2.44
N MET A 164 3.28 1.01 3.57
CA MET A 164 3.56 0.38 4.87
C MET A 164 2.50 -0.66 5.26
N LEU A 165 1.24 -0.44 4.88
CA LEU A 165 0.14 -1.34 5.22
C LEU A 165 0.19 -2.66 4.43
N TYR A 166 0.51 -2.60 3.14
CA TYR A 166 0.25 -3.72 2.22
C TYR A 166 1.49 -4.33 1.59
N SER A 167 2.68 -3.79 1.87
CA SER A 167 3.91 -4.28 1.23
C SER A 167 4.43 -5.61 1.78
N ASP A 168 3.84 -6.15 2.85
CA ASP A 168 4.36 -7.30 3.61
C ASP A 168 5.87 -7.12 3.83
N VAL A 169 6.27 -5.96 4.40
CA VAL A 169 7.69 -5.62 4.60
C VAL A 169 8.31 -6.65 5.54
N LYS A 170 8.88 -7.68 4.96
CA LYS A 170 9.81 -8.56 5.67
C LYS A 170 11.07 -7.75 5.92
N THR A 171 11.28 -7.33 7.15
CA THR A 171 12.56 -6.83 7.62
C THR A 171 13.36 -7.99 8.17
N VAL A 172 14.68 -7.88 8.05
CA VAL A 172 15.62 -8.78 8.70
C VAL A 172 15.87 -8.26 10.11
N GLU A 173 15.49 -9.06 11.11
CA GLU A 173 15.84 -8.77 12.50
C GLU A 173 17.33 -9.04 12.75
N ASN A 174 18.01 -8.11 13.40
CA ASN A 174 19.41 -8.30 13.83
C ASN A 174 19.49 -9.01 15.19
N THR A 175 19.08 -10.28 15.21
CA THR A 175 19.09 -11.14 16.40
C THR A 175 20.49 -11.25 17.02
N ILE A 176 21.53 -11.37 16.19
CA ILE A 176 22.91 -11.59 16.63
C ILE A 176 23.47 -10.42 17.44
N SER A 177 23.13 -9.18 17.08
CA SER A 177 23.60 -7.99 17.80
C SER A 177 22.84 -7.75 19.10
N ASN A 178 21.58 -8.18 19.17
CA ASN A 178 20.69 -7.97 20.32
C ASN A 178 20.80 -9.06 21.39
N VAL A 179 21.35 -10.23 21.05
CA VAL A 179 21.54 -11.33 21.99
C VAL A 179 22.92 -11.23 22.67
N ASP A 180 22.90 -11.44 23.99
CA ASP A 180 24.12 -11.63 24.76
C ASP A 180 24.70 -13.03 24.52
N LEU A 181 25.57 -13.12 23.51
CA LEU A 181 26.28 -14.34 23.13
C LEU A 181 27.29 -14.81 24.18
N SER A 182 27.60 -13.99 25.21
CA SER A 182 28.55 -14.40 26.25
C SER A 182 28.05 -15.61 27.05
N ASN A 183 26.73 -15.78 27.16
CA ASN A 183 26.07 -16.89 27.86
C ASN A 183 26.04 -18.21 27.07
N TYR A 184 26.38 -18.19 25.78
CA TYR A 184 26.36 -19.35 24.91
C TYR A 184 27.76 -19.94 24.75
N ASP A 185 27.86 -21.24 24.52
CA ASP A 185 29.14 -21.88 24.22
C ASP A 185 29.57 -21.59 22.77
N TYR A 186 30.86 -21.71 22.44
CA TYR A 186 31.38 -21.36 21.12
C TYR A 186 30.74 -22.13 19.97
N PRO A 187 30.51 -23.46 20.06
CA PRO A 187 29.81 -24.19 19.00
C PRO A 187 28.38 -23.68 18.77
N ASP A 188 27.66 -23.34 19.84
CA ASP A 188 26.31 -22.78 19.75
C ASP A 188 26.32 -21.39 19.08
N ILE A 189 27.32 -20.56 19.40
CA ILE A 189 27.47 -19.24 18.78
C ILE A 189 27.67 -19.39 17.26
N VAL A 190 28.50 -20.33 16.82
CA VAL A 190 28.70 -20.63 15.38
C VAL A 190 27.39 -21.06 14.73
N GLU A 191 26.63 -21.95 15.38
CA GLU A 191 25.33 -22.42 14.90
C GLU A 191 24.32 -21.26 14.74
N ILE A 192 24.19 -20.41 15.76
CA ILE A 192 23.28 -19.26 15.77
C ILE A 192 23.64 -18.27 14.64
N ILE A 193 24.92 -17.96 14.47
CA ILE A 193 25.39 -17.05 13.41
C ILE A 193 25.10 -17.65 12.02
N ASN A 194 25.39 -18.93 11.79
CA ASN A 194 25.13 -19.58 10.50
C ASN A 194 23.64 -19.59 10.15
N LYS A 195 22.78 -19.96 11.10
CA LYS A 195 21.32 -19.95 10.91
C LYS A 195 20.79 -18.57 10.54
N GLN A 196 21.32 -17.51 11.15
CA GLN A 196 20.94 -16.14 10.80
C GLN A 196 21.37 -15.80 9.37
N VAL A 197 22.59 -16.14 8.96
CA VAL A 197 23.05 -15.90 7.58
C VAL A 197 22.15 -16.62 6.58
N GLU A 198 21.86 -17.89 6.82
CA GLU A 198 21.03 -18.72 5.92
C GLU A 198 19.62 -18.14 5.75
N SER A 199 18.96 -17.78 6.85
CA SER A 199 17.64 -17.13 6.83
C SER A 199 17.63 -15.84 5.98
N VAL A 200 18.69 -15.01 6.10
CA VAL A 200 18.80 -13.79 5.29
C VAL A 200 19.09 -14.10 3.83
N GLN A 201 19.93 -15.08 3.54
CA GLN A 201 20.24 -15.48 2.16
C GLN A 201 19.01 -16.05 1.45
N GLU A 202 18.19 -16.86 2.11
CA GLU A 202 16.92 -17.36 1.56
C GLU A 202 15.97 -16.22 1.20
N LEU A 203 15.85 -15.21 2.08
CA LEU A 203 15.07 -14.01 1.79
C LEU A 203 15.63 -13.26 0.58
N LEU A 204 16.94 -13.03 0.53
CA LEU A 204 17.60 -12.30 -0.56
C LEU A 204 17.49 -13.04 -1.91
N GLU A 205 17.55 -14.36 -1.92
CA GLU A 205 17.38 -15.19 -3.11
C GLU A 205 15.94 -15.07 -3.64
N SER A 206 14.94 -15.23 -2.76
CA SER A 206 13.53 -15.01 -3.12
C SER A 206 13.30 -13.60 -3.69
N LYS A 207 13.92 -12.56 -3.11
CA LYS A 207 13.79 -11.19 -3.62
C LYS A 207 14.57 -10.92 -4.89
N ALA A 208 15.69 -11.60 -5.11
CA ALA A 208 16.41 -11.53 -6.37
C ALA A 208 15.59 -12.11 -7.54
N GLU A 209 14.81 -13.16 -7.29
CA GLU A 209 13.87 -13.72 -8.26
C GLU A 209 12.68 -12.80 -8.54
N GLU A 210 12.05 -12.25 -7.49
CA GLU A 210 10.92 -11.32 -7.64
C GLU A 210 11.32 -10.01 -8.35
N GLY A 211 12.49 -9.48 -7.99
CA GLY A 211 12.94 -8.12 -8.31
C GLY A 211 14.14 -8.10 -9.26
N SER A 212 14.20 -9.00 -10.24
CA SER A 212 15.34 -9.11 -11.16
C SER A 212 15.72 -7.76 -11.79
N GLY A 213 16.95 -7.32 -11.53
CA GLY A 213 17.50 -6.06 -12.05
C GLY A 213 17.24 -4.82 -11.19
N PHE A 214 16.53 -4.95 -10.07
CA PHE A 214 16.39 -3.87 -9.10
C PHE A 214 17.75 -3.53 -8.46
N ARG A 215 18.04 -2.24 -8.34
CA ARG A 215 19.19 -1.69 -7.61
C ARG A 215 18.70 -0.54 -6.75
N SER A 216 19.00 -0.60 -5.44
CA SER A 216 18.66 0.46 -4.50
C SER A 216 19.40 1.75 -4.86
N SER A 217 18.68 2.88 -4.84
CA SER A 217 19.25 4.21 -5.01
C SER A 217 20.00 4.70 -3.78
N ASN A 218 19.59 4.25 -2.60
CA ASN A 218 20.21 4.62 -1.32
C ASN A 218 21.51 3.84 -1.08
N THR A 219 21.47 2.51 -1.15
CA THR A 219 22.62 1.65 -0.82
C THR A 219 23.50 1.34 -2.04
N GLY A 220 22.95 1.44 -3.24
CA GLY A 220 23.60 1.03 -4.49
C GLY A 220 23.65 -0.48 -4.72
N TYR A 221 23.12 -1.30 -3.81
CA TYR A 221 23.15 -2.76 -3.91
C TYR A 221 21.97 -3.33 -4.70
N THR A 222 22.20 -4.47 -5.34
CA THR A 222 21.15 -5.42 -5.74
C THR A 222 21.02 -6.53 -4.68
N PHE A 223 19.90 -7.28 -4.68
CA PHE A 223 19.76 -8.43 -3.78
C PHE A 223 20.84 -9.49 -4.00
N THR A 224 21.28 -9.70 -5.24
CA THR A 224 22.39 -10.60 -5.56
C THR A 224 23.73 -10.08 -5.03
N ASP A 225 23.97 -8.76 -5.04
CA ASP A 225 25.19 -8.16 -4.47
C ASP A 225 25.23 -8.32 -2.94
N LEU A 226 24.08 -8.18 -2.26
CA LEU A 226 23.95 -8.46 -0.83
C LEU A 226 24.16 -9.93 -0.52
N SER A 227 23.52 -10.85 -1.25
CA SER A 227 23.70 -12.30 -1.04
C SER A 227 25.18 -12.71 -1.16
N ARG A 228 25.90 -12.17 -2.16
CA ARG A 228 27.36 -12.35 -2.28
C ARG A 228 28.15 -11.77 -1.10
N SER A 229 27.68 -10.68 -0.50
CA SER A 229 28.33 -10.11 0.69
C SER A 229 28.15 -11.00 1.92
N TYR A 230 26.98 -11.63 2.08
CA TYR A 230 26.75 -12.67 3.08
C TYR A 230 27.58 -13.93 2.82
N ASP A 231 27.75 -14.34 1.55
CA ASP A 231 28.65 -15.44 1.20
C ASP A 231 30.09 -15.18 1.63
N VAL A 232 30.59 -13.95 1.46
CA VAL A 232 31.93 -13.58 1.93
C VAL A 232 32.01 -13.68 3.45
N LEU A 233 31.01 -13.18 4.18
CA LEU A 233 30.97 -13.29 5.64
C LEU A 233 30.97 -14.77 6.08
N LYS A 234 30.16 -15.61 5.44
CA LYS A 234 30.07 -17.06 5.69
C LYS A 234 31.39 -17.76 5.43
N ASN A 235 31.91 -17.65 4.22
CA ASN A 235 33.04 -18.44 3.75
C ASN A 235 34.41 -17.95 4.26
N VAL A 236 34.50 -16.73 4.80
CA VAL A 236 35.75 -16.16 5.30
C VAL A 236 35.74 -16.08 6.82
N ASP A 237 34.86 -15.27 7.39
CA ASP A 237 34.91 -14.97 8.82
C ASP A 237 34.28 -16.10 9.64
N ILE A 238 33.10 -16.59 9.25
CA ILE A 238 32.39 -17.63 9.98
C ILE A 238 33.12 -18.97 9.86
N THR A 239 33.57 -19.37 8.67
CA THR A 239 34.40 -20.57 8.49
C THR A 239 35.70 -20.52 9.30
N LYS A 240 36.30 -19.33 9.49
CA LYS A 240 37.48 -19.19 10.35
C LYS A 240 37.13 -19.44 11.82
N LEU A 241 36.03 -18.86 12.32
CA LEU A 241 35.55 -19.12 13.68
C LEU A 241 35.22 -20.60 13.87
N GLU A 242 34.47 -21.19 12.94
CA GLU A 242 34.10 -22.60 12.96
C GLU A 242 35.33 -23.51 12.99
N SER A 243 36.34 -23.24 12.16
CA SER A 243 37.60 -23.99 12.14
C SER A 243 38.34 -23.90 13.47
N LEU A 244 38.41 -22.70 14.07
CA LEU A 244 39.03 -22.47 15.38
C LEU A 244 38.30 -23.27 16.47
N VAL A 245 36.96 -23.26 16.46
CA VAL A 245 36.11 -23.95 17.43
C VAL A 245 36.22 -25.47 17.27
N ASN A 246 36.04 -26.00 16.06
CA ASN A 246 35.99 -27.43 15.80
C ASN A 246 37.36 -28.10 15.96
N THR A 247 38.43 -27.50 15.41
CA THR A 247 39.78 -28.09 15.47
C THR A 247 40.31 -28.20 16.90
N ASN A 248 39.93 -27.26 17.75
CA ASN A 248 40.41 -27.20 19.13
C ASN A 248 39.39 -27.72 20.14
N THR A 249 38.21 -28.16 19.68
CA THR A 249 37.08 -28.53 20.56
C THR A 249 36.85 -27.42 21.61
N LEU A 250 36.85 -26.17 21.13
CA LEU A 250 36.85 -25.00 22.00
C LEU A 250 35.48 -24.88 22.67
N THR A 251 35.49 -24.88 24.00
CA THR A 251 34.27 -24.77 24.80
C THR A 251 34.52 -23.90 26.02
N LYS A 252 33.50 -23.12 26.41
CA LYS A 252 33.54 -22.32 27.65
C LYS A 252 33.31 -23.22 28.87
N ASP A 253 32.37 -24.15 28.75
CA ASP A 253 32.06 -25.14 29.78
C ASP A 253 31.64 -26.47 29.14
N ARG A 254 32.60 -27.40 29.07
CA ARG A 254 32.41 -28.68 28.39
C ARG A 254 31.32 -29.54 29.03
N GLU A 255 31.27 -29.57 30.36
CA GLU A 255 30.32 -30.43 31.07
C GLU A 255 28.91 -29.92 30.84
N ARG A 256 28.71 -28.61 30.97
CA ARG A 256 27.43 -27.97 30.66
C ARG A 256 27.02 -28.15 29.20
N LEU A 257 27.96 -28.04 28.25
CA LEU A 257 27.67 -28.22 26.83
C LEU A 257 27.20 -29.65 26.52
N ILE A 258 27.86 -30.66 27.11
CA ILE A 258 27.43 -32.05 26.98
C ILE A 258 26.02 -32.23 27.56
N GLU A 259 25.73 -31.69 28.75
CA GLU A 259 24.40 -31.76 29.36
C GLU A 259 23.32 -31.10 28.48
N ASP A 260 23.61 -29.94 27.88
CA ASP A 260 22.68 -29.26 26.97
C ASP A 260 22.41 -30.10 25.72
N TYR A 261 23.44 -30.67 25.11
CA TYR A 261 23.29 -31.54 23.93
C TYR A 261 22.54 -32.83 24.27
N GLU A 262 22.80 -33.46 25.41
CA GLU A 262 22.03 -34.63 25.87
C GLU A 262 20.55 -34.27 26.10
N TYR A 263 20.27 -33.10 26.66
CA TYR A 263 18.91 -32.59 26.80
C TYR A 263 18.22 -32.33 25.45
N ARG A 264 18.92 -31.68 24.50
CA ARG A 264 18.43 -31.45 23.12
C ARG A 264 18.11 -32.77 22.43
N VAL A 265 19.02 -33.75 22.47
CA VAL A 265 18.82 -35.09 21.89
C VAL A 265 17.55 -35.72 22.45
N LYS A 266 17.38 -35.71 23.78
CA LYS A 266 16.17 -36.25 24.42
C LYS A 266 14.89 -35.55 23.97
N ARG A 267 14.93 -34.23 23.80
CA ARG A 267 13.80 -33.44 23.29
C ARG A 267 13.46 -33.79 21.84
N MET A 268 14.47 -33.91 20.98
CA MET A 268 14.30 -34.28 19.58
C MET A 268 13.81 -35.71 19.42
N GLU A 269 14.27 -36.65 20.25
CA GLU A 269 13.78 -38.04 20.26
C GLU A 269 12.28 -38.10 20.57
N LEU A 270 11.81 -37.30 21.52
CA LEU A 270 10.38 -37.21 21.86
C LEU A 270 9.57 -36.64 20.69
N GLU A 271 10.04 -35.57 20.04
CA GLU A 271 9.33 -34.98 18.90
C GLU A 271 9.38 -35.91 17.68
N MET A 272 10.50 -36.57 17.43
CA MET A 272 10.66 -37.55 16.35
C MET A 272 9.70 -38.73 16.54
N ALA A 273 9.57 -39.24 17.77
CA ALA A 273 8.62 -40.31 18.09
C ALA A 273 7.17 -39.87 17.84
N LYS A 274 6.82 -38.63 18.23
CA LYS A 274 5.51 -38.04 17.96
C LYS A 274 5.23 -37.91 16.46
N LYS A 275 6.16 -37.37 15.68
CA LYS A 275 6.04 -37.23 14.22
C LYS A 275 6.00 -38.57 13.49
N SER A 276 6.76 -39.54 13.97
CA SER A 276 6.69 -40.92 13.47
C SER A 276 5.30 -41.54 13.72
N SER A 277 4.74 -41.32 14.91
CA SER A 277 3.39 -41.79 15.26
C SER A 277 2.31 -41.09 14.42
N GLU A 278 2.41 -39.78 14.22
CA GLU A 278 1.50 -39.00 13.36
C GLU A 278 1.51 -39.55 11.93
N ALA A 279 2.70 -39.79 11.38
CA ALA A 279 2.83 -40.39 10.05
C ALA A 279 2.28 -41.82 9.97
N GLU A 280 2.48 -42.63 11.02
CA GLU A 280 1.93 -43.99 11.08
C GLU A 280 0.40 -44.00 11.20
N GLU A 281 -0.19 -43.12 12.00
CA GLU A 281 -1.63 -42.97 12.13
C GLU A 281 -2.27 -42.47 10.84
N ALA A 282 -1.68 -41.47 10.19
CA ALA A 282 -2.13 -41.00 8.89
C ALA A 282 -2.12 -42.13 7.85
N ARG A 283 -1.04 -42.92 7.79
CA ARG A 283 -0.97 -44.12 6.94
C ARG A 283 -2.04 -45.16 7.28
N LYS A 284 -2.27 -45.46 8.56
CA LYS A 284 -3.34 -46.38 9.00
C LYS A 284 -4.72 -45.89 8.58
N LEU A 285 -4.99 -44.60 8.73
CA LEU A 285 -6.26 -43.99 8.31
C LEU A 285 -6.43 -44.05 6.79
N MET A 286 -5.36 -43.82 6.03
CA MET A 286 -5.37 -44.00 4.57
C MET A 286 -5.66 -45.45 4.17
N ASP A 287 -5.06 -46.43 4.86
CA ASP A 287 -5.28 -47.85 4.59
C ASP A 287 -6.71 -48.31 4.95
N GLN A 288 -7.28 -47.74 6.02
CA GLN A 288 -8.66 -47.99 6.45
C GLN A 288 -9.69 -47.26 5.58
N TYR A 289 -9.31 -46.14 4.98
CA TYR A 289 -10.13 -45.42 4.03
C TYR A 289 -10.23 -46.25 2.75
N LYS A 290 -11.34 -46.98 2.60
CA LYS A 290 -11.67 -47.62 1.32
C LYS A 290 -11.71 -46.52 0.27
N LYS A 291 -10.82 -46.58 -0.73
CA LYS A 291 -11.06 -45.92 -2.01
C LYS A 291 -12.40 -46.44 -2.54
N GLU A 292 -13.49 -45.72 -2.29
CA GLU A 292 -14.73 -45.98 -3.03
C GLU A 292 -14.48 -45.47 -4.45
N ASP A 293 -14.05 -46.40 -5.31
CA ASP A 293 -13.28 -46.09 -6.51
C ASP A 293 -14.04 -45.25 -7.56
N TYR A 294 -15.37 -45.07 -7.50
CA TYR A 294 -16.09 -44.33 -8.54
C TYR A 294 -17.37 -43.67 -8.04
N VAL A 295 -17.61 -42.42 -8.46
CA VAL A 295 -18.96 -41.85 -8.52
C VAL A 295 -19.54 -42.19 -9.90
N LEU A 296 -20.74 -42.77 -9.90
CA LEU A 296 -21.49 -43.05 -11.14
C LEU A 296 -22.32 -41.82 -11.49
N LEU A 297 -21.91 -41.11 -12.54
CA LEU A 297 -22.69 -40.01 -13.10
C LEU A 297 -23.57 -40.54 -14.25
N PRO A 298 -24.88 -40.27 -14.25
CA PRO A 298 -25.72 -40.58 -15.41
C PRO A 298 -25.40 -39.62 -16.56
N ASP A 299 -25.03 -40.17 -17.71
CA ASP A 299 -24.90 -39.43 -18.97
C ASP A 299 -26.30 -39.08 -19.53
N ALA A 300 -26.40 -38.02 -20.32
CA ALA A 300 -27.63 -37.49 -20.92
C ALA A 300 -28.37 -38.51 -21.82
N LEU A 301 -27.71 -39.61 -22.21
CA LEU A 301 -28.25 -40.71 -23.00
C LEU A 301 -28.47 -42.02 -22.20
N GLY A 302 -28.31 -41.99 -20.87
CA GLY A 302 -28.54 -43.16 -19.99
C GLY A 302 -27.34 -44.10 -19.83
N GLY A 303 -26.15 -43.72 -20.28
CA GLY A 303 -24.89 -44.41 -19.97
C GLY A 303 -24.35 -44.05 -18.58
N GLN A 304 -23.53 -44.93 -17.99
CA GLN A 304 -22.82 -44.64 -16.73
C GLN A 304 -21.40 -44.20 -17.03
N ILE A 305 -21.01 -43.00 -16.59
CA ILE A 305 -19.63 -42.54 -16.61
C ILE A 305 -19.03 -42.82 -15.23
N LYS A 306 -17.89 -43.51 -15.20
CA LYS A 306 -17.07 -43.73 -14.01
C LYS A 306 -16.12 -42.55 -13.83
N THR A 307 -16.24 -41.82 -12.74
CA THR A 307 -15.29 -40.76 -12.40
C THR A 307 -14.62 -41.10 -11.06
N GLU A 308 -13.29 -41.10 -11.03
CA GLU A 308 -12.50 -41.35 -9.81
C GLU A 308 -12.79 -40.27 -8.78
N ASN A 309 -13.10 -40.68 -7.55
CA ASN A 309 -13.35 -39.77 -6.43
C ASN A 309 -12.14 -39.74 -5.50
N THR A 310 -11.09 -39.03 -5.89
CA THR A 310 -9.97 -38.69 -5.00
C THR A 310 -10.40 -37.54 -4.11
N SER A 311 -11.22 -37.86 -3.10
CA SER A 311 -11.71 -36.89 -2.12
C SER A 311 -10.53 -36.22 -1.42
N SER A 312 -10.61 -34.90 -1.24
CA SER A 312 -9.61 -34.04 -0.58
C SER A 312 -9.04 -34.63 0.72
N TYR A 313 -9.80 -35.47 1.43
CA TYR A 313 -9.39 -36.07 2.69
C TYR A 313 -8.24 -37.08 2.55
N TYR A 314 -8.24 -37.92 1.51
CA TYR A 314 -7.12 -38.84 1.27
C TYR A 314 -5.84 -38.07 0.95
N SER A 315 -5.95 -37.02 0.13
CA SER A 315 -4.82 -36.14 -0.20
C SER A 315 -4.27 -35.44 1.05
N THR A 316 -5.13 -34.95 1.95
CA THR A 316 -4.72 -34.36 3.22
C THR A 316 -4.01 -35.38 4.13
N LEU A 317 -4.51 -36.62 4.22
CA LEU A 317 -3.84 -37.66 4.99
C LEU A 317 -2.49 -38.06 4.38
N ALA A 318 -2.39 -38.12 3.05
CA ALA A 318 -1.15 -38.40 2.36
C ALA A 318 -0.11 -37.29 2.59
N GLU A 319 -0.52 -36.03 2.48
CA GLU A 319 0.31 -34.87 2.78
C GLU A 319 0.80 -34.90 4.24
N MET A 320 -0.11 -35.13 5.20
CA MET A 320 0.24 -35.27 6.61
C MET A 320 1.25 -36.40 6.85
N ALA A 321 1.03 -37.58 6.25
CA ALA A 321 1.95 -38.71 6.37
C ALA A 321 3.34 -38.40 5.81
N ILE A 322 3.41 -37.71 4.66
CA ILE A 322 4.67 -37.32 4.02
C ILE A 322 5.39 -36.29 4.87
N THR A 323 4.72 -35.18 5.22
CA THR A 323 5.30 -34.09 5.99
C THR A 323 5.82 -34.58 7.34
N ALA A 324 5.01 -35.34 8.10
CA ALA A 324 5.44 -35.88 9.38
C ALA A 324 6.59 -36.90 9.25
N SER A 325 6.65 -37.67 8.15
CA SER A 325 7.78 -38.58 7.90
C SER A 325 9.08 -37.83 7.59
N VAL A 326 9.00 -36.75 6.80
CA VAL A 326 10.15 -35.91 6.46
C VAL A 326 10.67 -35.21 7.71
N GLU A 327 9.78 -34.62 8.52
CA GLU A 327 10.15 -34.00 9.80
C GLU A 327 10.82 -35.00 10.76
N ALA A 328 10.30 -36.23 10.86
CA ALA A 328 10.91 -37.28 11.68
C ALA A 328 12.31 -37.67 11.17
N ALA A 329 12.50 -37.79 9.86
CA ALA A 329 13.80 -38.09 9.26
C ALA A 329 14.82 -36.96 9.50
N ASN A 330 14.40 -35.70 9.39
CA ASN A 330 15.26 -34.55 9.69
C ASN A 330 15.69 -34.55 11.16
N LEU A 331 14.76 -34.77 12.10
CA LEU A 331 15.08 -34.90 13.52
C LEU A 331 16.04 -36.06 13.80
N GLN A 332 15.91 -37.18 13.07
CA GLN A 332 16.84 -38.30 13.19
C GLN A 332 18.27 -37.90 12.83
N HIS A 333 18.45 -37.14 11.75
CA HIS A 333 19.77 -36.65 11.34
C HIS A 333 20.36 -35.67 12.38
N GLU A 334 19.55 -34.77 12.94
CA GLU A 334 20.00 -33.86 14.01
C GLU A 334 20.40 -34.63 15.28
N ILE A 335 19.61 -35.64 15.68
CA ILE A 335 19.94 -36.49 16.83
C ILE A 335 21.29 -37.18 16.62
N GLU A 336 21.55 -37.74 15.45
CA GLU A 336 22.81 -38.41 15.13
C GLU A 336 23.99 -37.43 15.17
N TYR A 337 23.80 -36.22 14.63
CA TYR A 337 24.79 -35.15 14.70
C TYR A 337 25.19 -34.82 16.15
N TYR A 338 24.22 -34.50 17.02
CA TYR A 338 24.54 -34.14 18.40
C TYR A 338 25.09 -35.31 19.21
N ARG A 339 24.69 -36.56 18.93
CA ARG A 339 25.31 -37.75 19.55
C ARG A 339 26.79 -37.87 19.20
N ASN A 340 27.14 -37.71 17.93
CA ASN A 340 28.53 -37.72 17.49
C ASN A 340 29.33 -36.59 18.15
N GLU A 341 28.72 -35.42 18.30
CA GLU A 341 29.33 -34.27 18.95
C GLU A 341 29.57 -34.49 20.46
N ILE A 342 28.60 -35.10 21.16
CA ILE A 342 28.76 -35.54 22.55
C ILE A 342 29.92 -36.52 22.69
N GLU A 343 30.02 -37.52 21.81
CA GLU A 343 31.12 -38.48 21.82
C GLU A 343 32.48 -37.80 21.57
N ARG A 344 32.52 -36.86 20.62
CA ARG A 344 33.72 -36.03 20.35
C ARG A 344 34.14 -35.27 21.60
N LEU A 345 33.23 -34.56 22.25
CA LEU A 345 33.49 -33.79 23.48
C LEU A 345 33.98 -34.67 24.64
N LYS A 346 33.46 -35.91 24.76
CA LYS A 346 33.89 -36.88 25.78
C LYS A 346 35.30 -37.45 25.51
N SER A 347 35.69 -37.60 24.25
CA SER A 347 36.96 -38.23 23.85
C SER A 347 38.18 -37.31 23.87
N VAL A 348 37.99 -36.00 23.72
CA VAL A 348 39.08 -35.02 23.66
C VAL A 348 39.42 -34.51 25.07
N PRO A 349 40.69 -34.57 25.52
CA PRO A 349 41.09 -33.97 26.79
C PRO A 349 40.92 -32.45 26.74
N THR A 350 40.40 -31.84 27.82
CA THR A 350 40.14 -30.40 27.87
C THR A 350 41.44 -29.61 27.68
N ILE A 351 41.59 -28.93 26.54
CA ILE A 351 42.67 -27.98 26.31
C ILE A 351 42.10 -26.59 26.59
N ASN A 352 42.21 -26.14 27.84
CA ASN A 352 41.83 -24.78 28.18
C ASN A 352 42.92 -23.81 27.69
N ASN A 353 42.73 -23.23 26.51
CA ASN A 353 43.68 -22.31 25.90
C ASN A 353 43.09 -20.91 25.83
N ALA A 354 43.31 -20.13 26.90
CA ALA A 354 42.79 -18.76 27.04
C ALA A 354 43.09 -17.87 25.82
N LYS A 355 44.21 -18.11 25.12
CA LYS A 355 44.56 -17.37 23.90
C LYS A 355 43.63 -17.69 22.72
N LEU A 356 43.21 -18.96 22.57
CA LEU A 356 42.27 -19.35 21.52
C LEU A 356 40.85 -18.86 21.83
N MET A 357 40.48 -18.80 23.12
CA MET A 357 39.21 -18.20 23.56
C MET A 357 39.17 -16.71 23.25
N GLU A 358 40.24 -15.98 23.57
CA GLU A 358 40.38 -14.56 23.22
C GLU A 358 40.35 -14.34 21.70
N GLU A 359 40.98 -15.22 20.91
CA GLU A 359 40.89 -15.17 19.44
C GLU A 359 39.46 -15.41 18.94
N ALA A 360 38.75 -16.38 19.51
CA ALA A 360 37.36 -16.68 19.17
C ALA A 360 36.42 -15.51 19.53
N ASP A 361 36.57 -14.92 20.72
CA ASP A 361 35.78 -13.76 21.16
C ASP A 361 35.97 -12.56 20.21
N ASN A 362 37.22 -12.28 19.80
CA ASN A 362 37.51 -11.21 18.84
C ASN A 362 36.91 -11.48 17.45
N LEU A 363 36.93 -12.74 16.98
CA LEU A 363 36.28 -13.13 15.73
C LEU A 363 34.76 -12.98 15.81
N ILE A 364 34.15 -13.38 16.92
CA ILE A 364 32.71 -13.22 17.17
C ILE A 364 32.34 -11.75 17.08
N GLU A 365 33.03 -10.85 17.80
CA GLU A 365 32.74 -9.41 17.74
C GLU A 365 32.92 -8.82 16.33
N THR A 366 33.92 -9.28 15.59
CA THR A 366 34.12 -8.88 14.18
C THR A 366 32.94 -9.33 13.31
N ILE A 367 32.48 -10.58 13.47
CA ILE A 367 31.33 -11.12 12.75
C ILE A 367 30.05 -10.37 13.12
N LYS A 368 29.81 -10.11 14.41
CA LYS A 368 28.65 -9.34 14.88
C LYS A 368 28.59 -7.96 14.21
N SER A 369 29.72 -7.26 14.18
CA SER A 369 29.81 -5.94 13.55
C SER A 369 29.52 -5.97 12.05
N LYS A 370 30.15 -6.89 11.31
CA LYS A 370 29.91 -7.07 9.87
C LYS A 370 28.48 -7.49 9.57
N MET A 371 27.93 -8.41 10.36
CA MET A 371 26.54 -8.85 10.26
C MET A 371 25.58 -7.68 10.44
N SER A 372 25.81 -6.84 11.46
CA SER A 372 24.97 -5.68 11.75
C SER A 372 24.94 -4.69 10.58
N ASP A 373 26.10 -4.40 9.97
CA ASP A 373 26.21 -3.55 8.79
C ASP A 373 25.48 -4.16 7.58
N LEU A 374 25.65 -5.46 7.33
CA LEU A 374 24.95 -6.16 6.24
C LEU A 374 23.43 -6.21 6.45
N VAL A 375 22.95 -6.43 7.67
CA VAL A 375 21.52 -6.43 7.99
C VAL A 375 20.93 -5.04 7.76
N THR A 376 21.65 -3.99 8.17
CA THR A 376 21.23 -2.60 7.93
C THR A 376 21.09 -2.33 6.43
N LYS A 377 22.14 -2.62 5.64
CA LYS A 377 22.11 -2.46 4.18
C LYS A 377 21.02 -3.29 3.52
N THR A 378 20.74 -4.47 4.05
CA THR A 378 19.66 -5.34 3.55
C THR A 378 18.31 -4.72 3.79
N ASN A 379 18.05 -4.22 5.01
CA ASN A 379 16.79 -3.55 5.34
C ASN A 379 16.59 -2.27 4.52
N ASP A 380 17.62 -1.43 4.38
CA ASP A 380 17.56 -0.21 3.55
C ASP A 380 17.30 -0.54 2.07
N THR A 381 17.88 -1.62 1.55
CA THR A 381 17.68 -2.07 0.16
C THR A 381 16.28 -2.65 -0.04
N LEU A 382 15.77 -3.41 0.94
CA LEU A 382 14.40 -3.93 0.94
C LEU A 382 13.39 -2.78 0.96
N GLU A 383 13.62 -1.77 1.78
CA GLU A 383 12.78 -0.57 1.83
C GLU A 383 12.70 0.12 0.46
N ASP A 384 13.85 0.41 -0.17
CA ASP A 384 13.88 0.99 -1.52
C ASP A 384 13.18 0.09 -2.55
N TYR A 385 13.36 -1.23 -2.48
CA TYR A 385 12.74 -2.18 -3.40
C TYR A 385 11.23 -2.17 -3.30
N TYR A 386 10.72 -2.25 -2.08
CA TYR A 386 9.29 -2.23 -1.86
C TYR A 386 8.73 -0.86 -2.27
N LEU A 387 9.43 0.26 -1.99
CA LEU A 387 9.01 1.58 -2.47
C LEU A 387 8.90 1.58 -4.00
N TYR A 388 9.91 1.10 -4.72
CA TYR A 388 9.89 0.98 -6.18
C TYR A 388 8.76 0.07 -6.71
N LYS A 389 8.58 -1.10 -6.09
CA LYS A 389 7.55 -2.08 -6.50
C LYS A 389 6.14 -1.51 -6.34
N TYR A 390 5.90 -0.80 -5.23
CA TYR A 390 4.59 -0.28 -4.86
C TYR A 390 4.35 1.18 -5.29
N GLU A 391 5.37 1.91 -5.75
CA GLU A 391 5.25 3.28 -6.28
C GLU A 391 4.20 3.38 -7.40
N ASN A 392 4.07 2.31 -8.19
CA ASN A 392 3.13 2.23 -9.29
C ASN A 392 1.70 1.86 -8.88
N ASN A 393 1.47 1.47 -7.62
CA ASN A 393 0.14 1.10 -7.14
C ASN A 393 -0.76 2.31 -6.98
N ILE A 394 -0.20 3.48 -6.71
CA ILE A 394 -0.93 4.75 -6.65
C ILE A 394 -0.14 5.76 -7.47
N ARG A 395 -0.63 6.04 -8.68
CA ARG A 395 -0.03 7.00 -9.61
C ARG A 395 -0.79 8.30 -9.54
N GLN A 396 -0.07 9.41 -9.62
CA GLN A 396 -0.67 10.71 -9.84
C GLN A 396 -0.64 11.00 -11.34
N ILE A 397 -1.80 10.88 -11.98
CA ILE A 397 -1.92 11.03 -13.44
C ILE A 397 -2.12 12.48 -13.86
N ALA A 398 -2.53 13.36 -12.93
CA ALA A 398 -2.47 14.81 -13.08
C ALA A 398 -1.91 15.45 -11.80
N PRO A 399 -0.86 16.30 -11.90
CA PRO A 399 -0.29 17.00 -10.77
C PRO A 399 -1.30 17.96 -10.14
N ALA A 400 -1.01 18.42 -8.93
CA ALA A 400 -1.84 19.37 -8.21
C ALA A 400 -1.79 20.75 -8.88
N GLU A 401 -2.92 21.18 -9.43
CA GLU A 401 -3.07 22.48 -10.10
C GLU A 401 -4.27 23.26 -9.57
N ILE A 402 -4.30 24.57 -9.83
CA ILE A 402 -5.41 25.42 -9.43
C ILE A 402 -6.54 25.28 -10.44
N GLU A 403 -7.69 24.79 -9.98
CA GLU A 403 -8.94 24.80 -10.74
C GLU A 403 -9.83 25.94 -10.25
N THR A 404 -10.34 26.76 -11.17
CA THR A 404 -11.32 27.82 -10.86
C THR A 404 -12.73 27.27 -11.05
N GLY A 405 -13.51 27.19 -9.97
CA GLY A 405 -14.91 26.77 -10.05
C GLY A 405 -15.85 27.77 -10.73
N ILE A 406 -15.37 28.98 -11.07
CA ILE A 406 -16.15 30.02 -11.73
C ILE A 406 -15.68 30.21 -13.18
N ASN A 407 -16.62 30.09 -14.13
CA ASN A 407 -16.40 30.46 -15.53
C ASN A 407 -16.76 31.94 -15.75
N ILE A 408 -15.74 32.80 -15.81
CA ILE A 408 -15.90 34.25 -15.97
C ILE A 408 -16.68 34.59 -17.25
N LEU A 409 -16.35 33.93 -18.36
CA LEU A 409 -16.96 34.20 -19.67
C LEU A 409 -18.44 33.85 -19.67
N MET A 410 -18.80 32.71 -19.07
CA MET A 410 -20.20 32.29 -18.95
C MET A 410 -20.99 33.24 -18.05
N ASN A 411 -20.44 33.67 -16.92
CA ASN A 411 -21.10 34.62 -16.03
C ASN A 411 -21.34 35.97 -16.70
N LEU A 412 -20.36 36.48 -17.46
CA LEU A 412 -20.51 37.71 -18.23
C LEU A 412 -21.55 37.56 -19.36
N ALA A 413 -21.61 36.40 -20.03
CA ALA A 413 -22.62 36.12 -21.05
C ALA A 413 -24.04 36.09 -20.46
N ILE A 414 -24.22 35.44 -19.30
CA ILE A 414 -25.49 35.43 -18.57
C ILE A 414 -25.89 36.86 -18.17
N ALA A 415 -24.96 37.65 -17.63
CA ALA A 415 -25.21 39.03 -17.25
C ALA A 415 -25.59 39.92 -18.43
N PHE A 416 -24.97 39.70 -19.59
CA PHE A 416 -25.30 40.42 -20.82
C PHE A 416 -26.75 40.13 -21.26
N VAL A 417 -27.14 38.85 -21.33
CA VAL A 417 -28.50 38.45 -21.71
C VAL A 417 -29.53 38.95 -20.69
N ALA A 418 -29.25 38.78 -19.40
CA ALA A 418 -30.11 39.28 -18.33
C ALA A 418 -30.26 40.81 -18.37
N GLY A 419 -29.17 41.53 -18.64
CA GLY A 419 -29.16 42.98 -18.79
C GLY A 419 -30.05 43.48 -19.93
N ILE A 420 -30.02 42.79 -21.08
CA ILE A 420 -30.92 43.09 -22.21
C ILE A 420 -32.38 42.85 -21.82
N MET A 421 -32.68 41.70 -21.20
CA MET A 421 -34.05 41.36 -20.78
C MET A 421 -34.62 42.36 -19.77
N ILE A 422 -33.85 42.71 -18.74
CA ILE A 422 -34.22 43.71 -17.74
C ILE A 422 -34.37 45.09 -18.40
N GLY A 423 -33.47 45.44 -19.33
CA GLY A 423 -33.55 46.69 -20.07
C GLY A 423 -34.82 46.81 -20.92
N ILE A 424 -35.17 45.76 -21.67
CA ILE A 424 -36.42 45.70 -22.44
C ILE A 424 -37.62 45.86 -21.51
N PHE A 425 -37.66 45.11 -20.41
CA PHE A 425 -38.73 45.20 -19.42
C PHE A 425 -38.88 46.62 -18.86
N ALA A 426 -37.77 47.26 -18.47
CA ALA A 426 -37.76 48.62 -17.93
C ALA A 426 -38.27 49.66 -18.95
N VAL A 427 -37.90 49.52 -20.23
CA VAL A 427 -38.37 50.40 -21.31
C VAL A 427 -39.88 50.26 -21.53
N LEU A 428 -40.38 49.02 -21.57
CA LEU A 428 -41.82 48.75 -21.75
C LEU A 428 -42.63 49.26 -20.56
N LEU A 429 -42.14 49.03 -19.35
CA LEU A 429 -42.79 49.48 -18.11
C LEU A 429 -42.81 51.02 -18.01
N ARG A 430 -41.74 51.71 -18.44
CA ARG A 430 -41.71 53.17 -18.56
C ARG A 430 -42.71 53.70 -19.59
N TYR A 431 -42.86 53.02 -20.72
CA TYR A 431 -43.85 53.38 -21.74
C TYR A 431 -45.29 53.17 -21.25
N TYR A 432 -45.55 52.05 -20.57
CA TYR A 432 -46.84 51.77 -19.96
C TYR A 432 -47.23 52.82 -18.92
N TRP A 433 -46.30 53.22 -18.03
CA TRP A 433 -46.59 54.28 -17.07
C TRP A 433 -46.91 55.61 -17.72
N LYS A 434 -46.12 56.01 -18.73
CA LYS A 434 -46.33 57.30 -19.42
C LYS A 434 -47.64 57.34 -20.23
N SER A 435 -48.06 56.21 -20.80
CA SER A 435 -49.36 56.13 -21.51
C SER A 435 -50.53 56.24 -20.54
N THR A 436 -50.49 55.57 -19.38
CA THR A 436 -51.54 55.70 -18.35
C THR A 436 -51.64 57.09 -17.70
N GLU A 437 -50.53 57.83 -17.63
CA GLU A 437 -50.51 59.21 -17.10
C GLU A 437 -51.12 60.21 -18.09
N ASN A 438 -50.81 60.07 -19.38
CA ASN A 438 -51.40 60.89 -20.45
C ASN A 438 -52.92 60.65 -20.61
N GLU A 439 -53.39 59.41 -20.40
CA GLU A 439 -54.81 59.06 -20.48
C GLU A 439 -55.64 59.71 -19.35
N LYS A 440 -55.04 59.90 -18.16
CA LYS A 440 -55.65 60.65 -17.05
C LYS A 440 -55.72 62.16 -17.30
N ILE A 441 -54.75 62.74 -18.01
CA ILE A 441 -54.70 64.17 -18.31
C ILE A 441 -55.69 64.55 -19.43
N SER A 442 -56.02 63.64 -20.36
CA SER A 442 -57.02 63.92 -21.41
C SER A 442 -58.49 63.74 -20.98
N ASN A 443 -58.72 63.15 -19.80
CA ASN A 443 -60.05 62.92 -19.22
C ASN A 443 -60.40 63.92 -18.08
N HIS A 444 -59.65 65.03 -17.99
CA HIS A 444 -59.97 66.25 -17.25
C HIS A 444 -59.85 67.43 -18.22
#